data_AF-A0A345IFX4-F1
#
_entry.id   AF-A0A345IFX4-F1
#
_cell.length_a   1.000
_cell.length_b   1.000
_cell.length_c   1.000
_cell.angle_alpha   90.00
_cell.angle_beta   90.00
_cell.angle_gamma   90.00
#
_symmetry.space_group_name_H-M   'P 1'
#
loop_
_entity.id
_entity.type
_entity.pdbx_description
1 polymer ?
#
loop_
_entity_poly.entity_id
_entity_poly.type
_entity_poly.pdbx_seq_one_letter_code
_entity_poly.pdbx_strand_id
1 'polypeptide(L)'
;MTDLSLALLTPTGLPGVTWLYALALAALAVFWWVRVAREARRDRIPRQGWWFVPGLLALLLAGPTELPALFGVGVALLLLAEFWPLAYVRPRRIPGHPPERARRPRLGWPLFGLVGGFLLLSSALMAGEANLATVLSVVAALVAGVGGLLAATLLPRPARRPPNEPGFALRWQTPLVPEWPELSLSLTGEGAQLTNTSPQSVRVAGWSPARTNAWLRLRTAEGTPLDTLPAGQSAYLPLQPQASGLRVWYVLSGDPQRPRLFRADWTPPVAQPQRVLN
;
A
#
# COMPACT_ATOMS: atom_id res chain seq x y z
N MET A 1 -44.14 -12.16 -24.38
CA MET A 1 -42.69 -11.89 -24.59
C MET A 1 -42.45 -10.82 -25.67
N THR A 2 -43.41 -10.52 -26.55
CA THR A 2 -43.33 -9.48 -27.60
C THR A 2 -43.41 -8.04 -27.08
N ASP A 3 -44.08 -7.80 -25.95
CA ASP A 3 -44.27 -6.42 -25.43
C ASP A 3 -43.02 -5.85 -24.76
N LEU A 4 -42.18 -6.73 -24.19
CA LEU A 4 -40.96 -6.34 -23.47
C LEU A 4 -39.85 -5.92 -24.44
N SER A 5 -39.76 -6.57 -25.60
CA SER A 5 -38.83 -6.18 -26.68
C SER A 5 -39.20 -4.84 -27.30
N LEU A 6 -40.48 -4.54 -27.46
CA LEU A 6 -40.94 -3.24 -27.95
C LEU A 6 -40.66 -2.11 -26.94
N ALA A 7 -40.89 -2.35 -25.64
CA ALA A 7 -40.62 -1.37 -24.58
C ALA A 7 -39.14 -1.00 -24.47
N LEU A 8 -38.22 -1.94 -24.74
CA LEU A 8 -36.77 -1.67 -24.69
C LEU A 8 -36.29 -0.78 -25.85
N LEU A 9 -37.02 -0.76 -26.95
CA LEU A 9 -36.70 0.07 -28.11
C LEU A 9 -37.35 1.46 -28.04
N THR A 10 -38.22 1.73 -27.06
CA THR A 10 -38.82 3.05 -26.91
C THR A 10 -37.80 4.08 -26.41
N PRO A 11 -37.96 5.35 -26.78
CA PRO A 11 -37.11 6.43 -26.29
C PRO A 11 -37.25 6.62 -24.79
N THR A 12 -36.15 6.95 -24.11
CA THR A 12 -36.15 7.24 -22.66
C THR A 12 -36.62 8.65 -22.31
N GLY A 13 -37.01 9.44 -23.31
CA GLY A 13 -37.27 10.89 -23.18
C GLY A 13 -36.08 11.76 -23.61
N LEU A 14 -34.90 11.17 -23.83
CA LEU A 14 -33.78 11.83 -24.50
C LEU A 14 -33.78 11.47 -26.00
N PRO A 15 -33.59 12.46 -26.90
CA PRO A 15 -33.55 12.19 -28.33
C PRO A 15 -32.42 11.22 -28.67
N GLY A 16 -32.69 10.25 -29.52
CA GLY A 16 -31.69 9.25 -29.96
C GLY A 16 -31.24 8.24 -28.90
N VAL A 17 -31.87 8.21 -27.71
CA VAL A 17 -31.53 7.29 -26.61
C VAL A 17 -32.71 6.36 -26.32
N THR A 18 -32.54 5.06 -26.60
CA THR A 18 -33.52 4.02 -26.26
C THR A 18 -33.26 3.44 -24.87
N TRP A 19 -34.27 2.79 -24.28
CA TRP A 19 -34.08 2.07 -23.00
C TRP A 19 -33.00 1.00 -23.08
N LEU A 20 -32.91 0.27 -24.19
CA LEU A 20 -31.85 -0.71 -24.42
C LEU A 20 -30.46 -0.06 -24.40
N TYR A 21 -30.32 1.10 -25.05
CA TYR A 21 -29.06 1.84 -25.07
C TYR A 21 -28.68 2.34 -23.67
N ALA A 22 -29.65 2.91 -22.94
CA ALA A 22 -29.45 3.35 -21.56
C ALA A 22 -29.03 2.19 -20.63
N LEU A 23 -29.65 1.02 -20.77
CA LEU A 23 -29.27 -0.18 -20.03
C LEU A 23 -27.87 -0.67 -20.37
N ALA A 24 -27.47 -0.61 -21.64
CA ALA A 24 -26.11 -0.96 -22.05
C ALA A 24 -25.07 -0.02 -21.41
N LEU A 25 -25.33 1.29 -21.39
CA LEU A 25 -24.47 2.26 -20.71
C LEU A 25 -24.42 2.02 -19.19
N ALA A 26 -25.57 1.71 -18.57
CA ALA A 26 -25.62 1.37 -17.15
C ALA A 26 -24.82 0.09 -16.84
N ALA A 27 -24.93 -0.94 -17.68
CA ALA A 27 -24.16 -2.18 -17.55
C ALA A 27 -22.65 -1.92 -17.66
N LEU A 28 -22.22 -1.06 -18.58
CA LEU A 28 -20.83 -0.61 -18.69
C LEU A 28 -20.36 0.09 -17.41
N ALA A 29 -21.14 1.03 -16.87
CA ALA A 29 -20.81 1.70 -15.61
C ALA A 29 -20.66 0.71 -14.44
N VAL A 30 -21.59 -0.24 -14.31
CA VAL A 30 -21.53 -1.31 -13.29
C VAL A 30 -20.30 -2.20 -13.48
N PHE A 31 -20.01 -2.61 -14.71
CA PHE A 31 -18.81 -3.38 -15.03
C PHE A 31 -17.55 -2.65 -14.54
N TRP A 32 -17.43 -1.36 -14.83
CA TRP A 32 -16.29 -0.57 -14.42
C TRP A 32 -16.21 -0.38 -12.90
N TRP A 33 -17.33 -0.18 -12.20
CA TRP A 33 -17.35 -0.15 -10.74
C TRP A 33 -16.88 -1.47 -10.12
N VAL A 34 -17.33 -2.61 -10.63
CA VAL A 34 -16.87 -3.94 -10.20
C VAL A 34 -15.36 -4.08 -10.44
N ARG A 35 -14.87 -3.59 -11.58
CA ARG A 35 -13.45 -3.59 -11.92
C ARG A 35 -12.63 -2.74 -10.94
N VAL A 36 -13.07 -1.52 -10.66
CA VAL A 36 -12.44 -0.61 -9.69
C VAL A 36 -12.41 -1.24 -8.30
N ALA A 37 -13.53 -1.83 -7.85
CA ALA A 37 -13.61 -2.51 -6.56
C ALA A 37 -12.62 -3.69 -6.47
N ARG A 38 -12.52 -4.51 -7.52
CA ARG A 38 -11.58 -5.64 -7.58
C ARG A 38 -10.13 -5.18 -7.54
N GLU A 39 -9.77 -4.14 -8.29
CA GLU A 39 -8.39 -3.62 -8.31
C GLU A 39 -8.03 -2.87 -7.02
N ALA A 40 -8.98 -2.14 -6.43
CA ALA A 40 -8.79 -1.49 -5.13
C ALA A 40 -8.43 -2.51 -4.06
N ARG A 41 -9.16 -3.63 -3.97
CA ARG A 41 -8.85 -4.75 -3.06
C ARG A 41 -7.45 -5.36 -3.28
N ARG A 42 -6.87 -5.18 -4.46
CA ARG A 42 -5.51 -5.64 -4.84
C ARG A 42 -4.43 -4.56 -4.66
N ASP A 43 -4.72 -3.50 -3.90
CA ASP A 43 -3.84 -2.36 -3.64
C ASP A 43 -3.48 -1.56 -4.91
N ARG A 44 -4.43 -1.45 -5.85
CA ARG A 44 -4.28 -0.67 -7.09
C ARG A 44 -5.34 0.42 -7.17
N ILE A 45 -4.95 1.60 -7.65
CA ILE A 45 -5.84 2.75 -7.84
C ILE A 45 -6.08 3.02 -9.33
N PRO A 46 -7.29 3.43 -9.73
CA PRO A 46 -7.56 3.87 -11.09
C PRO A 46 -6.80 5.17 -11.36
N ARG A 47 -5.88 5.15 -12.33
CA ARG A 47 -5.18 6.34 -12.84
C ARG A 47 -5.73 6.71 -14.20
N GLN A 48 -5.36 5.94 -15.22
CA GLN A 48 -5.90 6.16 -16.56
C GLN A 48 -7.27 5.49 -16.72
N GLY A 49 -7.66 4.60 -15.79
CA GLY A 49 -9.03 4.08 -15.71
C GLY A 49 -10.11 5.16 -15.54
N TRP A 50 -9.75 6.40 -15.18
CA TRP A 50 -10.68 7.54 -15.13
C TRP A 50 -11.17 7.99 -16.50
N TRP A 51 -10.48 7.65 -17.59
CA TRP A 51 -10.95 7.88 -18.97
C TRP A 51 -12.26 7.16 -19.31
N PHE A 52 -12.67 6.19 -18.46
CA PHE A 52 -13.96 5.54 -18.58
C PHE A 52 -15.13 6.53 -18.50
N VAL A 53 -15.03 7.53 -17.61
CA VAL A 53 -16.10 8.53 -17.40
C VAL A 53 -16.33 9.37 -18.66
N PRO A 54 -15.34 10.08 -19.23
CA PRO A 54 -15.54 10.82 -20.47
C PRO A 54 -15.89 9.90 -21.66
N GLY A 55 -15.40 8.65 -21.68
CA GLY A 55 -15.81 7.66 -22.69
C GLY A 55 -17.30 7.34 -22.62
N LEU A 56 -17.83 7.10 -21.42
CA LEU A 56 -19.26 6.86 -21.19
C LEU A 56 -20.12 8.09 -21.53
N LEU A 57 -19.65 9.30 -21.21
CA LEU A 57 -20.34 10.54 -21.55
C LEU A 57 -20.36 10.79 -23.07
N ALA A 58 -19.26 10.49 -23.78
CA ALA A 58 -19.21 10.59 -25.23
C ALA A 58 -20.20 9.62 -25.90
N LEU A 59 -20.32 8.39 -25.40
CA LEU A 59 -21.34 7.44 -25.85
C LEU A 59 -22.76 7.97 -25.57
N LEU A 60 -23.01 8.48 -24.36
CA LEU A 60 -24.32 9.05 -24.02
C LEU A 60 -24.67 10.25 -24.90
N LEU A 61 -23.68 11.08 -25.25
CA LEU A 61 -23.85 12.25 -26.11
C LEU A 61 -24.04 11.89 -27.59
N ALA A 62 -23.51 10.75 -28.05
CA ALA A 62 -23.60 10.31 -29.45
C ALA A 62 -25.05 10.12 -29.93
N GLY A 63 -25.96 9.68 -29.06
CA GLY A 63 -27.39 9.53 -29.39
C GLY A 63 -28.06 10.89 -29.66
N PRO A 64 -28.12 11.81 -28.67
CA PRO A 64 -28.78 13.11 -28.81
C PRO A 64 -28.20 14.03 -29.89
N THR A 65 -26.91 13.90 -30.21
CA THR A 65 -26.24 14.74 -31.21
C THR A 65 -26.19 14.11 -32.59
N GLU A 66 -26.54 12.82 -32.71
CA GLU A 66 -26.43 12.04 -33.95
C GLU A 66 -25.03 12.10 -34.59
N LEU A 67 -23.98 12.30 -33.79
CA LEU A 67 -22.59 12.39 -34.25
C LEU A 67 -21.88 11.02 -34.11
N PRO A 68 -21.67 10.26 -35.20
CA PRO A 68 -21.07 8.93 -35.12
C PRO A 68 -19.63 8.96 -34.59
N ALA A 69 -18.93 10.09 -34.81
CA ALA A 69 -17.58 10.29 -34.30
C ALA A 69 -17.51 10.22 -32.77
N LEU A 70 -18.54 10.70 -32.05
CA LEU A 70 -18.59 10.62 -30.59
C LEU A 70 -18.72 9.18 -30.10
N PHE A 71 -19.42 8.32 -30.86
CA PHE A 71 -19.47 6.90 -30.55
C PHE A 71 -18.08 6.28 -30.64
N GLY A 72 -17.37 6.50 -31.75
CA GLY A 72 -16.00 6.00 -31.95
C GLY A 72 -15.02 6.50 -30.88
N VAL A 73 -15.07 7.79 -30.55
CA VAL A 73 -14.27 8.39 -29.47
C VAL A 73 -14.63 7.78 -28.11
N GLY A 74 -15.92 7.60 -27.83
CA GLY A 74 -16.40 6.97 -26.60
C GLY A 74 -15.84 5.56 -26.44
N VAL A 75 -15.99 4.71 -27.46
CA VAL A 75 -15.42 3.35 -27.46
C VAL A 75 -13.90 3.37 -27.28
N ALA A 76 -13.18 4.23 -28.00
CA ALA A 76 -11.72 4.34 -27.89
C ALA A 76 -11.28 4.72 -26.46
N LEU A 77 -11.99 5.65 -25.81
CA LEU A 77 -11.71 6.04 -24.42
C LEU A 77 -12.03 4.91 -23.42
N LEU A 78 -13.11 4.14 -23.65
CA LEU A 78 -13.41 2.96 -22.82
C LEU A 78 -12.31 1.89 -22.95
N LEU A 79 -11.83 1.64 -24.17
CA LEU A 79 -10.72 0.72 -24.42
C LEU A 79 -9.41 1.22 -23.79
N LEU A 80 -9.12 2.51 -23.89
CA LEU A 80 -7.98 3.13 -23.21
C LEU A 80 -8.08 2.94 -21.70
N ALA A 81 -9.26 3.15 -21.12
CA ALA A 81 -9.47 2.99 -19.70
C ALA A 81 -9.28 1.55 -19.20
N GLU A 82 -9.61 0.54 -20.01
CA GLU A 82 -9.50 -0.88 -19.61
C GLU A 82 -8.12 -1.49 -19.94
N PHE A 83 -7.58 -1.20 -21.13
CA PHE A 83 -6.42 -1.93 -21.68
C PHE A 83 -5.10 -1.16 -21.59
N TRP A 84 -5.09 0.09 -21.12
CA TRP A 84 -3.84 0.82 -21.01
C TRP A 84 -2.93 0.25 -19.90
N PRO A 85 -1.61 0.11 -20.10
CA PRO A 85 -0.69 -0.46 -19.11
C PRO A 85 -0.69 0.25 -17.74
N LEU A 86 -1.08 1.52 -17.72
CA LEU A 86 -1.17 2.38 -16.53
C LEU A 86 -2.62 2.68 -16.09
N ALA A 87 -3.60 1.90 -16.56
CA ALA A 87 -5.00 2.03 -16.16
C ALA A 87 -5.17 1.94 -14.64
N TYR A 88 -4.53 0.93 -14.03
CA TYR A 88 -4.53 0.67 -12.59
C TYR A 88 -3.10 0.51 -12.07
N VAL A 89 -2.69 1.35 -11.12
CA VAL A 89 -1.32 1.34 -10.60
C VAL A 89 -1.30 1.16 -9.09
N ARG A 90 -0.23 0.57 -8.56
CA ARG A 90 0.02 0.56 -7.12
C ARG A 90 0.48 1.94 -6.66
N PRO A 91 -0.06 2.49 -5.56
CA PRO A 91 0.45 3.74 -4.99
C PRO A 91 1.94 3.60 -4.65
N ARG A 92 2.78 4.48 -5.19
CA ARG A 92 4.23 4.45 -4.94
C ARG A 92 4.48 4.77 -3.47
N ARG A 93 5.08 3.84 -2.71
CA ARG A 93 5.57 4.10 -1.36
C ARG A 93 6.86 4.89 -1.49
N ILE A 94 6.87 6.14 -1.02
CA ILE A 94 8.09 6.96 -0.95
C ILE A 94 8.87 6.49 0.29
N PRO A 95 10.08 5.92 0.14
CA PRO A 95 10.91 5.54 1.28
C PRO A 95 11.31 6.78 2.09
N GLY A 96 11.26 6.72 3.42
CA GLY A 96 11.73 7.80 4.30
C GLY A 96 10.72 8.91 4.61
N HIS A 97 9.46 8.79 4.18
CA HIS A 97 8.37 9.63 4.68
C HIS A 97 7.49 8.84 5.65
N PRO A 98 7.03 9.43 6.77
CA PRO A 98 6.15 8.75 7.70
C PRO A 98 4.91 8.22 6.97
N PRO A 99 4.44 7.00 7.31
CA PRO A 99 3.36 6.30 6.61
C PRO A 99 2.00 7.04 6.62
N GLU A 100 1.90 8.16 7.32
CA GLU A 100 0.68 8.99 7.39
C GLU A 100 0.32 9.68 6.08
N ARG A 101 1.24 9.78 5.11
CA ARG A 101 0.98 10.45 3.82
C ARG A 101 1.19 9.56 2.60
N ALA A 102 1.07 8.24 2.74
CA ALA A 102 0.79 7.42 1.57
C ALA A 102 -0.58 7.88 1.03
N ARG A 103 -0.55 8.76 0.01
CA ARG A 103 -1.70 9.48 -0.58
C ARG A 103 -2.88 8.54 -0.78
N ARG A 104 -3.70 8.37 0.25
CA ARG A 104 -5.03 7.81 0.07
C ARG A 104 -5.78 8.77 -0.84
N PRO A 105 -6.51 8.28 -1.84
CA PRO A 105 -7.44 9.13 -2.56
C PRO A 105 -8.34 9.80 -1.52
N ARG A 106 -8.31 11.14 -1.46
CA ARG A 106 -9.08 11.91 -0.47
C ARG A 106 -10.55 11.61 -0.70
N LEU A 107 -11.27 11.18 0.34
CA LEU A 107 -12.71 10.91 0.29
C LEU A 107 -13.55 12.16 0.00
N GLY A 108 -12.98 13.36 0.10
CA GLY A 108 -13.72 14.60 -0.14
C GLY A 108 -14.25 14.73 -1.57
N TRP A 109 -13.42 14.42 -2.59
CA TRP A 109 -13.84 14.62 -3.99
C TRP A 109 -14.88 13.59 -4.47
N PRO A 110 -14.80 12.28 -4.14
CA PRO A 110 -15.83 11.32 -4.53
C PRO A 110 -17.15 11.56 -3.80
N LEU A 111 -17.10 11.96 -2.52
CA LEU A 111 -18.30 12.32 -1.76
C LEU A 111 -18.97 13.56 -2.35
N PHE A 112 -18.19 14.59 -2.71
CA PHE A 112 -18.73 15.78 -3.36
C PHE A 112 -19.41 15.45 -4.69
N GLY A 113 -18.77 14.62 -5.53
CA GLY A 113 -19.38 14.16 -6.79
C GLY A 113 -20.66 13.36 -6.56
N LEU A 114 -20.67 12.43 -5.60
CA LEU A 114 -21.84 11.61 -5.32
C LEU A 114 -23.01 12.44 -4.76
N VAL A 115 -22.76 13.26 -3.75
CA VAL A 115 -23.79 14.13 -3.15
C VAL A 115 -24.29 15.16 -4.17
N GLY A 116 -23.38 15.81 -4.91
CA GLY A 116 -23.74 16.76 -5.95
C GLY A 116 -24.57 16.11 -7.06
N GLY A 117 -24.21 14.92 -7.50
CA GLY A 117 -24.96 14.15 -8.49
C GLY A 117 -26.37 13.79 -8.03
N PHE A 118 -26.53 13.35 -6.77
CA PHE A 118 -27.86 13.08 -6.19
C PHE A 118 -28.71 14.34 -6.03
N LEU A 119 -28.12 15.46 -5.60
CA LEU A 119 -28.82 16.74 -5.49
C LEU A 119 -29.30 17.23 -6.85
N LEU A 120 -28.46 17.16 -7.88
CA LEU A 120 -28.83 17.51 -9.25
C LEU A 120 -29.92 16.60 -9.80
N LEU A 121 -29.83 15.29 -9.57
CA LEU A 121 -30.87 14.34 -9.97
C LEU A 121 -32.20 14.65 -9.27
N SER A 122 -32.18 14.86 -7.96
CA SER A 122 -33.37 15.21 -7.19
C SER A 122 -34.00 16.52 -7.68
N SER A 123 -33.18 17.54 -7.95
CA SER A 123 -33.65 18.80 -8.49
C SER A 123 -34.30 18.64 -9.87
N ALA A 124 -33.71 17.83 -10.76
CA ALA A 124 -34.26 17.58 -12.09
C ALA A 124 -35.61 16.84 -12.02
N LEU A 125 -35.72 15.85 -11.13
CA LEU A 125 -36.97 15.11 -10.91
C LEU A 125 -38.07 16.01 -10.34
N MET A 126 -37.73 16.94 -9.43
CA MET A 126 -38.69 17.88 -8.86
C MET A 126 -39.13 18.95 -9.87
N ALA A 127 -38.23 19.42 -10.73
CA ALA A 127 -38.52 20.41 -11.75
C ALA A 127 -39.33 19.83 -12.92
N GLY A 128 -39.33 18.51 -13.12
CA GLY A 128 -39.98 17.86 -14.26
C GLY A 128 -39.29 18.12 -15.61
N GLU A 129 -38.24 18.94 -15.63
CA GLU A 129 -37.46 19.30 -16.81
C GLU A 129 -36.01 18.85 -16.62
N ALA A 130 -35.57 17.91 -17.45
CA ALA A 130 -34.18 17.47 -17.51
C ALA A 130 -33.61 17.79 -18.89
N ASN A 131 -32.71 18.78 -18.96
CA ASN A 131 -31.95 19.03 -20.16
C ASN A 131 -30.74 18.08 -20.26
N LEU A 132 -30.17 17.96 -21.45
CA LEU A 132 -29.04 17.08 -21.73
C LEU A 132 -27.82 17.37 -20.83
N ALA A 133 -27.54 18.65 -20.56
CA ALA A 133 -26.42 19.05 -19.72
C ALA A 133 -26.58 18.56 -18.27
N THR A 134 -27.80 18.62 -17.72
CA THR A 134 -28.12 18.09 -16.39
C THR A 134 -27.93 16.58 -16.36
N VAL A 135 -28.42 15.85 -17.37
CA VAL A 135 -28.24 14.38 -17.44
C VAL A 135 -26.74 14.01 -17.50
N LEU A 136 -25.96 14.66 -18.36
CA LEU A 136 -24.52 14.41 -18.47
C LEU A 136 -23.81 14.69 -17.14
N SER A 137 -24.16 15.79 -16.47
CA SER A 137 -23.56 16.19 -15.19
C SER A 137 -23.89 15.17 -14.09
N VAL A 138 -25.14 14.72 -14.02
CA VAL A 138 -25.58 13.69 -13.07
C VAL A 138 -24.84 12.38 -13.32
N VAL A 139 -24.79 11.90 -14.57
CA VAL A 139 -24.10 10.65 -14.93
C VAL A 139 -22.61 10.75 -14.62
N ALA A 140 -21.95 11.84 -15.00
CA ALA A 140 -20.54 12.09 -14.70
C ALA A 140 -20.25 12.04 -13.20
N ALA A 141 -21.05 12.77 -12.41
CA ALA A 141 -20.87 12.94 -10.99
C ALA A 141 -21.12 11.63 -10.22
N LEU A 142 -22.18 10.88 -10.57
CA LEU A 142 -22.50 9.60 -9.96
C LEU A 142 -21.47 8.52 -10.32
N VAL A 143 -21.14 8.36 -11.61
CA VAL A 143 -20.17 7.34 -12.05
C VAL A 143 -18.80 7.62 -11.44
N ALA A 144 -18.33 8.87 -11.51
CA ALA A 144 -17.03 9.23 -10.95
C ALA A 144 -17.01 9.16 -9.41
N GLY A 145 -18.08 9.61 -8.75
CA GLY A 145 -18.23 9.60 -7.30
C GLY A 145 -18.25 8.18 -6.73
N VAL A 146 -19.05 7.28 -7.30
CA VAL A 146 -19.11 5.87 -6.89
C VAL A 146 -17.77 5.18 -7.14
N GLY A 147 -17.18 5.35 -8.33
CA GLY A 147 -15.86 4.79 -8.65
C GLY A 147 -14.78 5.27 -7.68
N GLY A 148 -14.81 6.54 -7.30
CA GLY A 148 -13.83 7.15 -6.41
C GLY A 148 -14.00 6.66 -4.98
N LEU A 149 -15.25 6.50 -4.54
CA LEU A 149 -15.58 5.95 -3.23
C LEU A 149 -15.18 4.48 -3.12
N LEU A 150 -15.45 3.67 -4.13
CA LEU A 150 -15.00 2.27 -4.19
C LEU A 150 -13.47 2.17 -4.14
N ALA A 151 -12.77 3.00 -4.93
CA ALA A 151 -11.31 3.06 -4.92
C ALA A 151 -10.75 3.48 -3.56
N ALA A 152 -11.42 4.39 -2.83
CA ALA A 152 -10.95 4.88 -1.54
C ALA A 152 -11.29 3.97 -0.36
N THR A 153 -12.46 3.34 -0.36
CA THR A 153 -12.96 2.53 0.76
C THR A 153 -12.43 1.10 0.75
N LEU A 154 -12.23 0.53 -0.44
CA LEU A 154 -11.78 -0.86 -0.61
C LEU A 154 -10.26 -1.00 -0.71
N LEU A 155 -9.51 0.11 -0.74
CA LEU A 155 -8.06 0.07 -0.71
C LEU A 155 -7.60 -0.53 0.64
N PRO A 156 -6.80 -1.60 0.64
CA PRO A 156 -6.31 -2.23 1.86
C PRO A 156 -5.70 -1.17 2.77
N ARG A 157 -6.17 -1.13 4.01
CA ARG A 157 -5.50 -0.31 5.02
C ARG A 157 -4.10 -0.90 5.16
N PRO A 158 -3.03 -0.10 5.02
CA PRO A 158 -1.73 -0.58 5.47
C PRO A 158 -1.95 -1.03 6.92
N ALA A 159 -1.75 -2.32 7.19
CA ALA A 159 -1.60 -2.77 8.56
C ALA A 159 -0.61 -1.77 9.17
N ARG A 160 -1.00 -1.12 10.28
CA ARG A 160 -0.08 -0.29 11.05
C ARG A 160 1.07 -1.22 11.41
N ARG A 161 2.09 -1.32 10.56
CA ARG A 161 3.38 -1.81 10.98
C ARG A 161 3.75 -0.84 12.09
N PRO A 162 3.90 -1.31 13.33
CA PRO A 162 4.30 -0.43 14.41
C PRO A 162 5.52 0.34 13.90
N PRO A 163 5.54 1.67 14.02
CA PRO A 163 6.48 2.52 13.29
C PRO A 163 7.96 2.17 13.49
N ASN A 164 8.29 1.32 14.45
CA ASN A 164 9.65 0.95 14.83
C ASN A 164 9.74 -0.54 15.16
N GLU A 165 9.38 -1.41 14.21
CA GLU A 165 10.03 -2.73 14.19
C GLU A 165 11.43 -2.51 13.62
N PRO A 166 12.49 -2.62 14.45
CA PRO A 166 13.84 -2.47 13.97
C PRO A 166 14.09 -3.60 12.95
N GLY A 167 14.18 -3.23 11.68
CA GLY A 167 14.37 -4.17 10.57
C GLY A 167 15.74 -4.03 9.93
N PHE A 168 15.99 -4.78 8.86
CA PHE A 168 17.24 -4.71 8.10
C PHE A 168 17.64 -3.29 7.66
N ALA A 169 16.67 -2.41 7.42
CA ALA A 169 16.92 -1.02 7.05
C ALA A 169 17.71 -0.22 8.11
N LEU A 170 17.63 -0.62 9.38
CA LEU A 170 18.31 0.05 10.51
C LEU A 170 19.84 -0.04 10.37
N ARG A 171 20.34 -1.05 9.65
CA ARG A 171 21.76 -1.22 9.33
C ARG A 171 22.36 -0.05 8.55
N TRP A 172 21.57 0.61 7.72
CA TRP A 172 22.01 1.65 6.80
C TRP A 172 21.78 3.07 7.34
N GLN A 173 21.21 3.18 8.54
CA GLN A 173 21.07 4.46 9.24
C GLN A 173 22.36 4.79 9.99
N THR A 174 22.61 6.08 10.27
CA THR A 174 23.75 6.48 11.09
C THR A 174 23.44 6.13 12.55
N PRO A 175 24.10 5.11 13.14
CA PRO A 175 23.74 4.68 14.48
C PRO A 175 24.46 5.53 15.52
N LEU A 176 23.78 5.80 16.63
CA LEU A 176 24.40 6.33 17.83
C LEU A 176 25.16 5.20 18.54
N VAL A 177 26.44 5.42 18.82
CA VAL A 177 27.19 4.57 19.77
C VAL A 177 27.08 5.25 21.12
N PRO A 178 26.33 4.70 22.09
CA PRO A 178 26.16 5.34 23.38
C PRO A 178 27.50 5.37 24.12
N GLU A 179 27.73 6.44 24.89
CA GLU A 179 28.93 6.60 25.72
C GLU A 179 29.02 5.52 26.80
N TRP A 180 27.87 5.13 27.36
CA TRP A 180 27.74 4.05 28.33
C TRP A 180 27.14 2.80 27.70
N PRO A 181 27.69 1.60 27.93
CA PRO A 181 27.21 0.37 27.32
C PRO A 181 25.84 -0.05 27.88
N GLU A 182 24.84 -0.09 27.00
CA GLU A 182 23.46 -0.54 27.30
C GLU A 182 23.27 -2.05 27.14
N LEU A 183 24.25 -2.68 26.51
CA LEU A 183 24.36 -4.12 26.35
C LEU A 183 25.74 -4.53 26.88
N SER A 184 25.81 -5.67 27.53
CA SER A 184 27.06 -6.34 27.87
C SER A 184 27.17 -7.65 27.11
N LEU A 185 28.40 -8.11 26.93
CA LEU A 185 28.71 -9.34 26.21
C LEU A 185 29.65 -10.20 27.04
N SER A 186 29.29 -11.48 27.19
CA SER A 186 30.14 -12.51 27.76
C SER A 186 30.40 -13.60 26.73
N LEU A 187 31.66 -13.94 26.50
CA LEU A 187 32.02 -15.05 25.61
C LEU A 187 31.84 -16.38 26.36
N THR A 188 31.16 -17.34 25.73
CA THR A 188 30.95 -18.68 26.27
C THR A 188 31.62 -19.72 25.37
N GLY A 189 31.76 -20.96 25.84
CA GLY A 189 32.39 -22.03 25.04
C GLY A 189 31.66 -22.34 23.73
N GLU A 190 30.36 -22.06 23.65
CA GLU A 190 29.53 -22.35 22.48
C GLU A 190 29.26 -21.10 21.60
N GLY A 191 29.50 -19.89 22.10
CA GLY A 191 29.19 -18.65 21.40
C GLY A 191 29.38 -17.39 22.24
N ALA A 192 28.40 -16.48 22.19
CA ALA A 192 28.36 -15.33 23.09
C ALA A 192 26.98 -15.10 23.69
N GLN A 193 26.98 -14.63 24.94
CA GLN A 193 25.81 -14.24 25.68
C GLN A 193 25.73 -12.72 25.72
N LEU A 194 24.67 -12.17 25.14
CA LEU A 194 24.37 -10.74 25.11
C LEU A 194 23.36 -10.43 26.21
N THR A 195 23.70 -9.57 27.15
CA THR A 195 22.82 -9.20 28.27
C THR A 195 22.40 -7.74 28.14
N ASN A 196 21.13 -7.46 28.37
CA ASN A 196 20.64 -6.08 28.43
C ASN A 196 20.92 -5.47 29.81
N THR A 197 21.88 -4.56 29.88
CA THR A 197 22.25 -3.82 31.09
C THR A 197 21.48 -2.52 31.25
N SER A 198 20.71 -2.11 30.24
CA SER A 198 19.89 -0.91 30.31
C SER A 198 18.64 -1.12 31.20
N PRO A 199 18.11 -0.06 31.81
CA PRO A 199 16.88 -0.14 32.60
C PRO A 199 15.62 -0.31 31.74
N GLN A 200 15.75 -0.29 30.40
CA GLN A 200 14.64 -0.37 29.45
C GLN A 200 14.73 -1.66 28.62
N SER A 201 13.61 -2.08 28.04
CA SER A 201 13.65 -3.16 27.05
C SER A 201 14.29 -2.66 25.75
N VAL A 202 15.15 -3.49 25.20
CA VAL A 202 15.87 -3.25 23.95
C VAL A 202 15.18 -4.04 22.84
N ARG A 203 14.88 -3.41 21.71
CA ARG A 203 14.40 -4.11 20.51
C ARG A 203 15.56 -4.28 19.55
N VAL A 204 15.89 -5.53 19.24
CA VAL A 204 17.07 -5.86 18.44
C VAL A 204 16.65 -6.02 16.99
N ALA A 205 17.28 -5.26 16.08
CA ALA A 205 17.03 -5.32 14.65
C ALA A 205 17.63 -6.58 14.02
N GLY A 206 18.80 -6.95 14.53
CA GLY A 206 19.64 -8.01 14.04
C GLY A 206 21.08 -7.78 14.45
N TRP A 207 21.91 -8.79 14.22
CA TRP A 207 23.33 -8.76 14.55
C TRP A 207 24.17 -9.40 13.45
N SER A 208 25.46 -9.09 13.45
CA SER A 208 26.44 -9.63 12.52
C SER A 208 27.80 -9.83 13.21
N PRO A 209 28.50 -10.95 12.97
CA PRO A 209 29.93 -11.04 13.28
C PRO A 209 30.72 -9.92 12.58
N ALA A 210 31.79 -9.42 13.19
CA ALA A 210 32.51 -8.23 12.71
C ALA A 210 33.12 -8.38 11.30
N ARG A 211 33.56 -9.60 10.96
CA ARG A 211 34.20 -9.94 9.66
C ARG A 211 33.25 -10.57 8.65
N THR A 212 32.00 -10.79 9.03
CA THR A 212 31.00 -11.42 8.16
C THR A 212 29.93 -10.41 7.82
N ASN A 213 29.40 -10.49 6.62
CA ASN A 213 28.22 -9.72 6.23
C ASN A 213 26.95 -10.56 6.44
N ALA A 214 26.57 -10.77 7.70
CA ALA A 214 25.37 -11.51 8.05
C ALA A 214 24.30 -10.58 8.63
N TRP A 215 23.04 -11.01 8.60
CA TRP A 215 21.96 -10.36 9.34
C TRP A 215 21.17 -11.43 10.06
N LEU A 216 21.58 -11.70 11.29
CA LEU A 216 21.06 -12.78 12.10
C LEU A 216 20.05 -12.24 13.11
N ARG A 217 19.02 -13.04 13.38
CA ARG A 217 18.07 -12.75 14.46
C ARG A 217 18.67 -13.17 15.80
N LEU A 218 18.31 -12.43 16.84
CA LEU A 218 18.63 -12.80 18.20
C LEU A 218 17.81 -14.03 18.60
N ARG A 219 18.38 -14.91 19.42
CA ARG A 219 17.71 -16.12 19.90
C ARG A 219 17.89 -16.28 21.40
N THR A 220 16.96 -16.97 22.05
CA THR A 220 17.16 -17.44 23.43
C THR A 220 18.18 -18.60 23.44
N ALA A 221 18.60 -19.02 24.64
CA ALA A 221 19.48 -20.18 24.80
C ALA A 221 18.84 -21.46 24.21
N GLU A 222 17.51 -21.55 24.24
CA GLU A 222 16.71 -22.65 23.68
C GLU A 222 16.50 -22.52 22.16
N GLY A 223 17.10 -21.51 21.52
CA GLY A 223 17.06 -21.30 20.08
C GLY A 223 15.80 -20.60 19.55
N THR A 224 14.88 -20.16 20.44
CA THR A 224 13.67 -19.45 20.03
C THR A 224 14.02 -18.02 19.57
N PRO A 225 13.45 -17.52 18.45
CA PRO A 225 13.75 -16.18 17.96
C PRO A 225 13.18 -15.11 18.90
N LEU A 226 13.98 -14.08 19.17
CA LEU A 226 13.65 -13.02 20.11
C LEU A 226 13.85 -11.65 19.46
N ASP A 227 12.78 -10.84 19.37
CA ASP A 227 12.84 -9.49 18.78
C ASP A 227 13.04 -8.40 19.85
N THR A 228 12.68 -8.69 21.11
CA THR A 228 12.79 -7.77 22.24
C THR A 228 13.49 -8.44 23.40
N LEU A 229 14.58 -7.82 23.89
CA LEU A 229 15.36 -8.23 25.04
C LEU A 229 14.97 -7.36 26.26
N PRO A 230 14.23 -7.90 27.24
CA PRO A 230 13.89 -7.17 28.47
C PRO A 230 15.13 -6.74 29.26
N ALA A 231 14.97 -5.75 30.14
CA ALA A 231 16.04 -5.32 31.04
C ALA A 231 16.52 -6.50 31.91
N GLY A 232 17.84 -6.67 32.03
CA GLY A 232 18.48 -7.75 32.78
C GLY A 232 18.43 -9.13 32.12
N GLN A 233 17.71 -9.32 31.02
CA GLN A 233 17.68 -10.60 30.31
C GLN A 233 18.85 -10.77 29.37
N SER A 234 19.16 -12.04 29.11
CA SER A 234 20.24 -12.45 28.24
C SER A 234 19.73 -13.22 27.02
N ALA A 235 20.43 -13.08 25.92
CA ALA A 235 20.20 -13.81 24.70
C ALA A 235 21.49 -14.44 24.19
N TYR A 236 21.33 -15.48 23.38
CA TYR A 236 22.43 -16.28 22.89
C TYR A 236 22.72 -15.97 21.41
N LEU A 237 24.01 -15.83 21.12
CA LEU A 237 24.56 -15.52 19.81
C LEU A 237 25.48 -16.67 19.39
N PRO A 238 25.07 -17.54 18.44
CA PRO A 238 25.93 -18.60 17.96
C PRO A 238 27.11 -18.00 17.18
N LEU A 239 28.30 -18.02 17.78
CA LEU A 239 29.53 -17.50 17.18
C LEU A 239 30.50 -18.65 16.90
N GLN A 240 31.25 -18.52 15.81
CA GLN A 240 32.35 -19.43 15.54
C GLN A 240 33.55 -19.10 16.44
N PRO A 241 34.38 -20.09 16.83
CA PRO A 241 35.56 -19.87 17.67
C PRO A 241 36.54 -18.84 17.11
N GLN A 242 36.61 -18.69 15.78
CA GLN A 242 37.48 -17.74 15.10
C GLN A 242 36.87 -16.34 14.95
N ALA A 243 35.67 -16.09 15.46
CA ALA A 243 35.05 -14.76 15.42
C ALA A 243 35.90 -13.76 16.21
N SER A 244 36.12 -12.58 15.64
CA SER A 244 36.94 -11.52 16.25
C SER A 244 36.12 -10.30 16.70
N GLY A 245 34.80 -10.45 16.77
CA GLY A 245 33.92 -9.34 17.08
C GLY A 245 32.49 -9.54 16.63
N LEU A 246 31.61 -8.67 17.09
CA LEU A 246 30.21 -8.62 16.71
C LEU A 246 29.66 -7.19 16.71
N ARG A 247 28.56 -7.03 15.97
CA ARG A 247 27.80 -5.79 15.83
C ARG A 247 26.33 -6.09 16.05
N VAL A 248 25.68 -5.37 16.96
CA VAL A 248 24.23 -5.49 17.23
C VAL A 248 23.56 -4.15 16.97
N TRP A 249 22.58 -4.14 16.08
CA TRP A 249 21.75 -2.97 15.80
C TRP A 249 20.47 -3.08 16.62
N TYR A 250 20.14 -2.02 17.34
CA TYR A 250 19.00 -2.02 18.24
C TYR A 250 18.39 -0.63 18.44
N VAL A 251 17.23 -0.59 19.07
CA VAL A 251 16.59 0.64 19.57
C VAL A 251 16.09 0.41 20.99
N LEU A 252 16.07 1.46 21.81
CA LEU A 252 15.40 1.41 23.11
C LEU A 252 13.89 1.53 22.92
N SER A 253 13.10 0.80 23.70
CA SER A 253 11.64 0.94 23.65
C SER A 253 11.16 2.35 24.01
N GLY A 254 11.89 3.09 24.86
CA GLY A 254 11.59 4.48 25.21
C GLY A 254 12.05 5.52 24.19
N ASP A 255 12.96 5.16 23.29
CA ASP A 255 13.52 6.05 22.26
C ASP A 255 13.70 5.29 20.93
N PRO A 256 12.59 4.95 20.25
CA PRO A 256 12.64 4.06 19.11
C PRO A 256 13.08 4.76 17.81
N GLN A 257 13.24 6.08 17.83
CA GLN A 257 13.65 6.91 16.69
C GLN A 257 15.18 6.97 16.53
N ARG A 258 15.93 6.64 17.57
CA ARG A 258 17.40 6.71 17.55
C ARG A 258 17.99 5.30 17.39
N PRO A 259 18.45 4.93 16.18
CA PRO A 259 19.13 3.66 15.96
C PRO A 259 20.44 3.64 16.74
N ARG A 260 20.73 2.53 17.40
CA ARG A 260 21.94 2.34 18.20
C ARG A 260 22.73 1.14 17.72
N LEU A 261 24.04 1.18 17.92
CA LEU A 261 24.95 0.13 17.52
C LEU A 261 25.87 -0.24 18.67
N PHE A 262 25.72 -1.47 19.15
CA PHE A 262 26.68 -2.08 20.07
C PHE A 262 27.76 -2.77 19.25
N ARG A 263 29.02 -2.46 19.55
CA ARG A 263 30.20 -3.06 18.93
C ARG A 263 31.05 -3.67 20.02
N ALA A 264 31.41 -4.94 19.84
CA ALA A 264 32.38 -5.60 20.68
C ALA A 264 33.36 -6.30 19.75
N ASP A 265 34.61 -5.88 19.75
CA ASP A 265 35.69 -6.50 19.00
C ASP A 265 36.66 -7.14 19.99
N TRP A 266 37.17 -8.32 19.67
CA TRP A 266 38.12 -9.05 20.51
C TRP A 266 39.11 -9.84 19.66
N THR A 267 40.24 -10.20 20.25
CA THR A 267 41.23 -11.07 19.59
C THR A 267 40.86 -12.51 19.84
N PRO A 268 40.57 -13.32 18.80
CA PRO A 268 40.29 -14.74 19.00
C PRO A 268 41.56 -15.42 19.56
N PRO A 269 41.41 -16.46 20.39
CA PRO A 269 42.56 -17.25 20.83
C PRO A 269 43.30 -17.77 19.60
N VAL A 270 44.61 -17.56 19.55
CA VAL A 270 45.45 -18.05 18.45
C VAL A 270 45.28 -19.56 18.39
N ALA A 271 44.64 -20.08 17.33
CA ALA A 271 44.74 -21.49 17.01
C ALA A 271 46.23 -21.74 16.82
N GLN A 272 46.86 -22.48 17.75
CA GLN A 272 48.21 -22.95 17.52
C GLN A 272 48.19 -23.65 16.16
N PRO A 273 49.00 -23.22 15.17
CA PRO A 273 49.09 -23.99 13.95
C PRO A 273 49.53 -25.37 14.41
N GLN A 274 48.71 -26.40 14.14
CA GLN A 274 49.15 -27.78 14.27
C GLN A 274 50.46 -27.85 13.48
N ARG A 275 51.59 -27.90 14.19
CA ARG A 275 52.88 -28.21 13.60
C ARG A 275 52.73 -29.64 13.13
N VAL A 276 52.39 -29.80 11.86
CA VAL A 276 52.64 -31.04 11.14
C VAL A 276 54.17 -31.13 11.08
N LEU A 277 54.75 -31.84 12.04
CA LEU A 277 56.09 -32.35 11.93
C LEU A 277 55.98 -33.58 11.00
N ASN A 278 56.61 -33.50 9.83
CA ASN A 278 57.13 -34.71 9.19
C ASN A 278 58.37 -35.16 9.95
#